data_AF-A0A7R9XCG9-F1
#
_entry.id   AF-A0A7R9XCG9-F1
#
_cell.length_a   1.000
_cell.length_b   1.000
_cell.length_c   1.000
_cell.angle_alpha   90.00
_cell.angle_beta   90.00
_cell.angle_gamma   90.00
#
_symmetry.space_group_name_H-M   'P 1'
#
loop_
_entity.id
_entity.type
_entity.pdbx_description
1 polymer ?
#
loop_
_entity_poly.entity_id
_entity_poly.type
_entity_poly.pdbx_seq_one_letter_code
_entity_poly.pdbx_strand_id
1 'polypeptide(L)'
;PSSFNLCRVKLSRSLGNIPYIWTSGRKCDFGGCDRPDLLPSIVNGWFWTASGKKLNPTNNRRLYHDWSHTGGASRPQPDNRETSADEACLAILNNYYKDGIKWHDVACYHMKSFICEDSDELLQYVKRTNPGIRL
;
A
#
# COMPACT_ATOMS: atom_id res chain seq x y z
N PRO A 1 -13.63 -10.45 29.24
CA PRO A 1 -13.31 -9.12 28.67
C PRO A 1 -12.36 -9.28 27.48
N SER A 2 -12.92 -9.37 26.27
CA SER A 2 -12.19 -9.50 25.01
C SER A 2 -11.55 -8.15 24.67
N SER A 3 -10.28 -8.00 25.01
CA SER A 3 -9.46 -6.89 24.53
C SER A 3 -9.26 -7.06 23.02
N PHE A 4 -9.99 -6.28 22.22
CA PHE A 4 -9.69 -6.15 20.80
C PHE A 4 -8.44 -5.28 20.69
N ASN A 5 -7.31 -5.91 20.37
CA ASN A 5 -6.16 -5.16 19.89
C ASN A 5 -6.51 -4.73 18.46
N LEU A 6 -7.17 -3.59 18.35
CA LEU A 6 -7.12 -2.75 17.16
C LEU A 6 -5.64 -2.55 16.81
N CYS A 7 -5.31 -2.49 15.51
CA CYS A 7 -3.96 -2.41 14.95
C CYS A 7 -3.11 -1.32 15.63
N ARG A 8 -2.63 -1.61 16.85
CA ARG A 8 -1.59 -0.84 17.51
C ARG A 8 -0.44 -0.97 16.57
N VAL A 9 -0.15 0.11 15.86
CA VAL A 9 1.13 0.24 15.21
C VAL A 9 2.11 0.12 16.36
N LYS A 10 2.73 -1.05 16.49
CA LYS A 10 3.99 -1.15 17.19
C LYS A 10 5.02 -0.51 16.24
N LEU A 11 4.84 0.80 15.99
CA LEU A 11 5.91 1.77 15.86
C LEU A 11 6.59 1.89 17.25
N SER A 12 6.90 0.74 17.86
CA SER A 12 8.01 0.67 18.79
C SER A 12 9.19 1.06 17.93
N ARG A 13 9.72 2.27 18.12
CA ARG A 13 11.13 2.67 18.35
C ARG A 13 12.26 1.66 18.02
N SER A 14 12.00 0.75 17.10
CA SER A 14 12.75 -0.42 16.68
C SER A 14 12.20 -0.88 15.32
N LEU A 15 12.06 0.03 14.35
CA LEU A 15 12.20 -0.36 12.95
C LEU A 15 13.67 -0.76 12.81
N GLY A 16 14.01 -1.99 13.20
CA GLY A 16 15.32 -2.54 12.91
C GLY A 16 15.56 -2.59 11.39
N ASN A 17 16.43 -3.50 10.96
CA ASN A 17 16.73 -3.71 9.56
C ASN A 17 15.58 -4.45 8.83
N ILE A 18 14.32 -3.95 8.88
CA ILE A 18 13.19 -4.51 8.14
C ILE A 18 13.29 -3.99 6.70
N PRO A 19 13.53 -4.88 5.72
CA PRO A 19 13.85 -4.45 4.35
C PRO A 19 12.62 -4.14 3.51
N TYR A 20 11.48 -4.78 3.78
CA TYR A 20 10.26 -4.66 2.97
C TYR A 20 9.02 -4.69 3.83
N ILE A 21 8.10 -3.76 3.57
CA ILE A 21 6.85 -3.62 4.31
C ILE A 21 5.70 -3.49 3.33
N TRP A 22 4.68 -4.33 3.47
CA TRP A 22 3.41 -4.18 2.78
C TRP A 22 2.63 -2.99 3.33
N THR A 23 2.01 -2.24 2.41
CA THR A 23 1.03 -1.20 2.69
C THR A 23 -0.37 -1.65 2.25
N SER A 24 -1.37 -0.78 2.39
CA SER A 24 -2.71 -0.99 1.83
C SER A 24 -2.85 -0.55 0.36
N GLY A 25 -1.77 -0.14 -0.31
CA GLY A 25 -1.83 0.30 -1.70
C GLY A 25 -2.04 -0.87 -2.66
N ARG A 26 -3.02 -0.74 -3.54
CA ARG A 26 -3.44 -1.78 -4.49
C ARG A 26 -3.69 -1.17 -5.87
N LYS A 27 -3.28 -1.87 -6.92
CA LYS A 27 -3.65 -1.58 -8.31
C LYS A 27 -5.06 -2.10 -8.59
N CYS A 28 -5.86 -1.40 -9.37
CA CYS A 28 -7.18 -1.87 -9.79
C CYS A 28 -7.00 -2.78 -11.02
N ASP A 29 -6.80 -4.08 -10.78
CA ASP A 29 -6.54 -5.15 -11.77
C ASP A 29 -7.61 -6.27 -11.74
N PHE A 30 -8.71 -6.06 -11.02
CA PHE A 30 -9.80 -7.02 -10.85
C PHE A 30 -11.11 -6.53 -11.50
N GLY A 31 -12.14 -7.40 -11.51
CA GLY A 31 -13.43 -7.06 -12.12
C GLY A 31 -14.07 -5.81 -11.51
N GLY A 32 -14.59 -4.92 -12.36
CA GLY A 32 -15.15 -3.61 -11.96
C GLY A 32 -14.15 -2.44 -12.01
N CYS A 33 -12.89 -2.70 -12.38
CA CYS A 33 -11.86 -1.69 -12.61
C CYS A 33 -11.82 -1.13 -14.05
N ASP A 34 -12.86 -1.37 -14.85
CA ASP A 34 -13.00 -0.96 -16.25
C ASP A 34 -13.41 0.51 -16.45
N ARG A 35 -13.47 1.28 -15.35
CA ARG A 35 -13.80 2.70 -15.43
C ARG A 35 -12.71 3.50 -16.18
N PRO A 36 -13.08 4.42 -17.10
CA PRO A 36 -12.11 5.18 -17.88
C PRO A 36 -11.12 6.00 -17.06
N ASP A 37 -11.51 6.46 -15.87
CA ASP A 37 -10.65 7.24 -14.97
C ASP A 37 -9.54 6.41 -14.31
N LEU A 38 -9.66 5.08 -14.31
CA LEU A 38 -8.67 4.16 -13.74
C LEU A 38 -7.69 3.65 -14.80
N LEU A 39 -7.93 3.94 -16.08
CA LEU A 39 -7.12 3.45 -17.20
C LEU A 39 -6.08 4.49 -17.65
N PRO A 40 -4.88 4.06 -18.06
CA PRO A 40 -4.33 2.71 -17.89
C PRO A 40 -4.05 2.41 -16.41
N SER A 41 -4.32 1.18 -15.97
CA SER A 41 -4.29 0.78 -14.55
C SER A 41 -2.93 1.00 -13.88
N ILE A 42 -1.83 0.80 -14.60
CA ILE A 42 -0.47 1.04 -14.09
C ILE A 42 -0.20 2.53 -13.76
N VAL A 43 -0.94 3.45 -14.41
CA VAL A 43 -0.81 4.89 -14.18
C VAL A 43 -1.87 5.41 -13.22
N ASN A 44 -3.13 5.07 -13.46
CA ASN A 44 -4.29 5.69 -12.81
C ASN A 44 -5.04 4.75 -11.86
N GLY A 45 -4.68 3.48 -11.81
CA GLY A 45 -5.44 2.44 -11.11
C GLY A 45 -5.01 2.21 -9.67
N TRP A 46 -4.05 2.95 -9.13
CA TRP A 46 -3.60 2.76 -7.74
C TRP A 46 -4.52 3.45 -6.74
N PHE A 47 -4.86 2.77 -5.65
CA PHE A 47 -5.69 3.31 -4.58
C PHE A 47 -5.33 2.70 -3.22
N TRP A 48 -5.69 3.38 -2.13
CA TRP A 48 -5.59 2.84 -0.77
C TRP A 48 -6.85 2.04 -0.45
N THR A 49 -6.72 0.73 -0.18
CA THR A 49 -7.88 -0.15 0.03
C THR A 49 -8.70 0.21 1.27
N ALA A 50 -8.09 0.83 2.28
CA ALA A 50 -8.77 1.23 3.51
C ALA A 50 -9.81 2.34 3.29
N SER A 51 -9.51 3.31 2.42
CA SER A 51 -10.37 4.48 2.17
C SER A 51 -11.00 4.51 0.78
N GLY A 52 -10.54 3.65 -0.13
CA GLY A 52 -10.88 3.72 -1.55
C GLY A 52 -10.28 4.95 -2.26
N LYS A 53 -9.45 5.74 -1.57
CA LYS A 53 -8.86 6.96 -2.14
C LYS A 53 -7.84 6.60 -3.21
N LYS A 54 -8.09 7.10 -4.42
CA LYS A 54 -7.18 6.99 -5.55
C LYS A 54 -5.86 7.73 -5.28
N LEU A 55 -4.75 7.09 -5.62
CA LEU A 55 -3.41 7.70 -5.63
C LEU A 55 -3.25 8.60 -6.87
N ASN A 56 -2.33 9.55 -6.77
CA ASN A 56 -1.99 10.39 -7.91
C ASN A 56 -1.46 9.54 -9.08
N PRO A 57 -1.65 9.99 -10.34
CA PRO A 57 -1.08 9.33 -11.50
C PRO A 57 0.43 9.12 -11.36
N THR A 58 0.90 7.90 -11.60
CA THR A 58 2.30 7.52 -11.35
C THR A 58 3.30 8.22 -12.28
N ASN A 59 2.84 8.72 -13.43
CA ASN A 59 3.64 9.46 -14.40
C ASN A 59 3.65 10.99 -14.16
N ASN A 60 2.91 11.51 -13.17
CA ASN A 60 2.83 12.94 -12.93
C ASN A 60 3.89 13.40 -11.92
N ARG A 61 4.92 14.10 -12.40
CA ARG A 61 6.03 14.59 -11.56
C ARG A 61 5.69 15.81 -10.69
N ARG A 62 4.54 16.46 -10.93
CA ARG A 62 4.12 17.65 -10.17
C ARG A 62 3.29 17.28 -8.94
N LEU A 63 2.68 16.10 -8.95
CA LEU A 63 1.90 15.58 -7.83
C LEU A 63 2.79 14.73 -6.95
N TYR A 64 2.55 14.77 -5.64
CA TYR A 64 3.30 13.96 -4.70
C TYR A 64 3.00 12.47 -4.90
N HIS A 65 4.07 11.69 -5.02
CA HIS A 65 4.14 10.24 -4.88
C HIS A 65 5.61 9.89 -4.61
N ASP A 66 5.85 8.68 -4.09
CA ASP A 66 7.19 8.25 -3.68
C ASP A 66 7.62 6.95 -4.37
N TRP A 67 7.12 6.75 -5.60
CA TRP A 67 7.55 5.65 -6.45
C TRP A 67 9.05 5.71 -6.71
N SER A 68 9.71 4.57 -6.65
CA SER A 68 11.14 4.51 -6.91
C SER A 68 11.46 4.89 -8.36
N HIS A 69 12.63 5.50 -8.54
CA HIS A 69 13.21 5.77 -9.85
C HIS A 69 14.02 4.57 -10.39
N THR A 70 14.10 3.47 -9.63
CA THR A 70 14.82 2.24 -9.96
C THR A 70 14.07 1.01 -9.42
N GLY A 71 14.59 -0.19 -9.67
CA GLY A 71 13.97 -1.45 -9.25
C GLY A 71 14.76 -2.66 -9.73
N GLY A 72 14.13 -3.84 -9.72
CA GLY A 72 14.78 -5.10 -10.09
C GLY A 72 15.31 -5.14 -11.53
N ALA A 73 14.71 -4.35 -12.44
CA ALA A 73 15.17 -4.18 -13.82
C ALA A 73 15.91 -2.85 -14.05
N SER A 74 16.32 -2.13 -13.00
CA SER A 74 16.85 -0.76 -13.09
C SER A 74 15.90 0.20 -13.83
N ARG A 75 14.58 0.01 -13.63
CA ARG A 75 13.52 0.82 -14.22
C ARG A 75 12.73 1.55 -13.12
N PRO A 76 12.20 2.76 -13.39
CA PRO A 76 11.31 3.44 -12.48
C PRO A 76 10.03 2.64 -12.21
N GLN A 77 9.53 2.73 -10.99
CA GLN A 77 8.30 2.06 -10.55
C GLN A 77 7.08 2.98 -10.75
N PRO A 78 5.87 2.41 -10.90
CA PRO A 78 5.61 0.99 -11.04
C PRO A 78 5.99 0.47 -12.44
N ASP A 79 6.65 -0.68 -12.54
CA ASP A 79 7.15 -1.23 -13.82
C ASP A 79 6.50 -2.55 -14.27
N ASN A 80 5.70 -3.18 -13.42
CA ASN A 80 5.00 -4.44 -13.69
C ASN A 80 5.90 -5.50 -14.36
N ARG A 81 7.09 -5.69 -13.79
CA ARG A 81 8.18 -6.47 -14.35
C ARG A 81 7.92 -7.98 -14.31
N GLU A 82 7.23 -8.48 -13.29
CA GLU A 82 6.95 -9.92 -13.20
C GLU A 82 6.04 -10.40 -14.33
N THR A 83 6.39 -11.53 -14.95
CA THR A 83 5.65 -12.08 -16.10
C THR A 83 4.62 -13.13 -15.70
N SER A 84 4.81 -13.78 -14.55
CA SER A 84 3.92 -14.83 -14.04
C SER A 84 2.73 -14.30 -13.26
N ALA A 85 2.78 -13.05 -12.80
CA ALA A 85 1.74 -12.41 -12.02
C ALA A 85 1.83 -10.89 -12.16
N ASP A 86 0.68 -10.22 -12.02
CA ASP A 86 0.63 -8.77 -11.99
C ASP A 86 1.25 -8.23 -10.68
N GLU A 87 2.12 -7.23 -10.78
CA GLU A 87 2.69 -6.50 -9.64
C GLU A 87 1.66 -5.48 -9.19
N ALA A 88 0.71 -5.99 -8.41
CA ALA A 88 -0.54 -5.29 -8.14
C ALA A 88 -0.64 -4.79 -6.68
N CYS A 89 0.36 -5.11 -5.84
CA CYS A 89 0.45 -4.68 -4.45
C CYS A 89 1.58 -3.68 -4.24
N LEU A 90 1.33 -2.64 -3.43
CA LEU A 90 2.32 -1.59 -3.12
C LEU A 90 3.10 -1.95 -1.85
N ALA A 91 4.41 -2.09 -1.99
CA ALA A 91 5.34 -2.25 -0.88
C ALA A 91 6.23 -1.01 -0.71
N ILE A 92 6.58 -0.72 0.54
CA ILE A 92 7.68 0.18 0.87
C ILE A 92 8.95 -0.68 1.02
N LEU A 93 9.98 -0.36 0.25
CA LEU A 93 11.28 -1.01 0.33
C LEU A 93 12.24 -0.06 1.02
N ASN A 94 12.90 -0.53 2.06
CA ASN A 94 13.84 0.25 2.87
C ASN A 94 15.24 0.16 2.28
N ASN A 95 15.54 1.03 1.32
CA ASN A 95 16.85 1.19 0.68
C ASN A 95 17.41 -0.10 0.05
N TYR A 96 16.52 -0.99 -0.40
CA TYR A 96 16.92 -2.27 -0.99
C TYR A 96 17.67 -2.09 -2.32
N TYR A 97 17.24 -1.15 -3.15
CA TYR A 97 17.87 -0.83 -4.43
C TYR A 97 18.84 0.36 -4.35
N LYS A 98 19.26 0.76 -3.14
CA LYS A 98 20.15 1.92 -2.88
C LYS A 98 19.56 3.25 -3.34
N ASP A 99 18.24 3.37 -3.24
CA ASP A 99 17.40 4.46 -3.72
C ASP A 99 16.63 5.16 -2.59
N GLY A 100 16.93 4.80 -1.34
CA GLY A 100 16.24 5.27 -0.14
C GLY A 100 15.00 4.44 0.18
N ILE A 101 14.13 4.99 1.02
CA ILE A 101 12.83 4.37 1.34
C ILE A 101 11.86 4.78 0.24
N LYS A 102 11.39 3.83 -0.57
CA LYS A 102 10.58 4.09 -1.77
C LYS A 102 9.46 3.09 -1.99
N TRP A 103 8.45 3.47 -2.78
CA TRP A 103 7.36 2.59 -3.20
C TRP A 103 7.74 1.76 -4.41
N HIS A 104 7.36 0.49 -4.37
CA HIS A 104 7.48 -0.45 -5.47
C HIS A 104 6.18 -1.21 -5.66
N ASP A 105 5.85 -1.49 -6.91
CA ASP A 105 4.86 -2.49 -7.23
C ASP A 105 5.52 -3.86 -7.11
N VAL A 106 4.82 -4.77 -6.46
CA VAL A 106 5.32 -6.11 -6.20
C VAL A 106 4.17 -7.08 -6.36
N ALA A 107 4.45 -8.27 -6.89
CA ALA A 107 3.44 -9.31 -6.97
C ALA A 107 2.93 -9.69 -5.57
N CYS A 108 1.61 -9.80 -5.44
CA CYS A 108 0.96 -9.89 -4.13
C CYS A 108 1.25 -11.17 -3.34
N TYR A 109 1.78 -12.22 -3.98
CA TYR A 109 2.08 -13.50 -3.34
C TYR A 109 3.37 -13.48 -2.50
N HIS A 110 4.21 -12.43 -2.63
CA HIS A 110 5.44 -12.33 -1.86
C HIS A 110 5.18 -12.15 -0.36
N MET A 111 5.84 -12.97 0.46
CA MET A 111 5.79 -12.81 1.91
C MET A 111 6.58 -11.58 2.36
N LYS A 112 5.93 -10.66 3.07
CA LYS A 112 6.57 -9.49 3.70
C LYS A 112 5.86 -9.18 5.01
N SER A 113 6.54 -8.45 5.90
CA SER A 113 5.88 -7.79 7.03
C SER A 113 4.87 -6.77 6.50
N PHE A 114 3.84 -6.44 7.29
CA PHE A 114 2.87 -5.42 6.94
C PHE A 114 2.84 -4.36 8.04
N ILE A 115 2.46 -3.13 7.65
CA ILE A 115 2.13 -2.08 8.60
C ILE A 115 0.61 -1.92 8.65
N CYS A 116 0.08 -1.70 9.86
CA CYS A 116 -1.28 -1.22 10.01
C CYS A 116 -1.25 0.24 10.49
N GLU A 117 -2.38 0.92 10.32
CA GLU A 117 -2.76 2.09 11.10
C GLU A 117 -4.20 1.93 11.60
N ASP A 118 -4.51 2.60 12.71
CA ASP A 118 -5.88 2.71 13.18
C ASP A 118 -6.64 3.75 12.34
N SER A 119 -7.87 3.45 11.96
CA SER A 119 -8.76 4.40 11.28
C SER A 119 -9.77 4.97 12.26
N ASP A 120 -9.72 6.29 12.48
CA ASP A 120 -10.66 6.99 13.36
C ASP A 120 -12.12 6.80 12.92
N GLU A 121 -12.37 6.76 11.61
CA GLU A 121 -13.70 6.58 11.03
C GLU A 121 -14.26 5.20 11.36
N LEU A 122 -13.45 4.15 11.15
CA LEU A 122 -13.81 2.78 11.49
C LEU A 122 -13.94 2.61 13.01
N LEU A 123 -13.06 3.26 13.78
CA LEU A 123 -13.13 3.28 15.23
C LEU A 123 -14.43 3.89 15.75
N GLN A 124 -14.84 5.03 15.18
CA GLN A 124 -16.09 5.69 15.52
C GLN A 124 -17.30 4.85 15.11
N TYR A 125 -17.24 4.17 13.95
CA TYR A 125 -18.27 3.23 13.55
C TYR A 125 -18.43 2.11 14.58
N VAL A 126 -17.33 1.44 14.97
CA VAL A 126 -17.35 0.36 15.96
C VAL A 126 -17.89 0.83 17.31
N LYS A 127 -17.48 2.01 17.79
CA LYS A 127 -18.01 2.62 19.03
C LYS A 127 -19.53 2.81 18.98
N ARG A 128 -20.08 3.24 17.83
CA ARG A 128 -21.51 3.49 17.66
C ARG A 128 -22.33 2.21 17.54
N THR A 129 -21.79 1.19 16.89
CA THR A 129 -22.54 -0.05 16.61
C THR A 129 -22.39 -1.12 17.69
N ASN A 130 -21.46 -0.96 18.64
CA ASN A 130 -21.22 -1.91 19.73
C ASN A 130 -21.23 -1.20 21.10
N PRO A 131 -22.41 -0.99 21.71
CA PRO A 131 -22.52 -0.35 23.02
C PRO A 131 -21.70 -1.09 24.10
N GLY A 132 -20.94 -0.34 24.90
CA GLY A 132 -20.10 -0.89 25.97
C GLY A 132 -18.75 -1.46 25.53
N ILE A 133 -18.40 -1.37 24.25
CA ILE A 133 -17.06 -1.76 23.78
C ILE A 133 -15.99 -0.79 24.30
N ARG A 134 -14.85 -1.35 24.73
CA ARG A 134 -13.65 -0.59 25.10
C ARG A 134 -12.55 -0.88 24.07
N LEU A 135 -12.12 0.18 23.39
CA LEU A 135 -11.08 0.18 22.36
C LEU A 135 -9.78 0.74 22.96
#